data_AF-A0A7Y4QA00-F1
#
_entry.id   AF-A0A7Y4QA00-F1
#
_cell.length_a   1.000
_cell.length_b   1.000
_cell.length_c   1.000
_cell.angle_alpha   90.00
_cell.angle_beta   90.00
_cell.angle_gamma   90.00
#
_symmetry.space_group_name_H-M   'P 1'
#
loop_
_entity.id
_entity.type
_entity.pdbx_description
1 polymer ?
#
loop_
_entity_poly.entity_id
_entity_poly.type
_entity_poly.pdbx_seq_one_letter_code
_entity_poly.pdbx_strand_id
1 'polypeptide(L)'
;MAIIHFFESYVTKPPIKGGCPLLNVAIEADDHSPHLRKKAHTILEVLKESIVTILSNGIQFGQLKKNIDKEYYATVIIASLEGAIMMSKLSKTNSDIQIIISHLEKVIKEIEA
;
A
#
# COMPACT_ATOMS: atom_id res chain seq x y z
N MET A 1 4.17 10.70 -3.53
CA MET A 1 2.78 10.66 -2.99
C MET A 1 2.84 10.36 -1.49
N ALA A 2 2.24 11.18 -0.62
CA ALA A 2 2.42 11.09 0.84
C ALA A 2 2.09 9.71 1.45
N ILE A 3 1.12 9.00 0.87
CA ILE A 3 0.74 7.66 1.34
C ILE A 3 1.87 6.63 1.20
N ILE A 4 2.71 6.72 0.17
CA ILE A 4 3.85 5.78 -0.01
C ILE A 4 4.85 5.91 1.14
N HIS A 5 5.20 7.14 1.52
CA HIS A 5 6.11 7.39 2.64
C HIS A 5 5.47 7.07 3.99
N PHE A 6 4.15 7.18 4.12
CA PHE A 6 3.47 6.73 5.33
C PHE A 6 3.69 5.22 5.57
N PHE A 7 3.71 4.40 4.52
CA PHE A 7 3.96 2.96 4.67
C PHE A 7 5.39 2.63 5.15
N GLU A 8 6.37 3.50 4.89
CA GLU A 8 7.73 3.36 5.47
C GLU A 8 7.70 3.34 6.99
N SER A 9 6.73 4.03 7.60
CA SER A 9 6.59 4.08 9.06
C SER A 9 6.34 2.69 9.66
N TYR A 10 5.65 1.77 8.97
CA TYR A 10 5.42 0.41 9.46
C TYR A 10 6.70 -0.40 9.69
N VAL A 11 7.80 0.01 9.05
CA VAL A 11 9.12 -0.60 9.25
C VAL A 11 9.95 0.23 10.25
N THR A 12 10.01 1.55 10.06
CA THR A 12 10.93 2.45 10.80
C THR A 12 10.40 2.89 12.17
N LYS A 13 9.12 3.25 12.24
CA LYS A 13 8.46 3.77 13.45
C LYS A 13 6.97 3.41 13.41
N PRO A 14 6.63 2.12 13.63
CA PRO A 14 5.32 1.63 13.29
C PRO A 14 4.25 2.22 14.21
N PRO A 15 3.08 2.61 13.67
CA PRO A 15 1.96 3.09 14.49
C PRO A 15 1.53 2.07 15.55
N ILE A 16 1.68 0.78 15.23
CA ILE A 16 1.39 -0.36 16.10
C ILE A 16 2.56 -1.34 16.02
N LYS A 17 3.04 -1.85 17.17
CA LYS A 17 4.11 -2.85 17.19
C LYS A 17 3.69 -4.09 16.39
N GLY A 18 4.59 -4.60 15.55
CA GLY A 18 4.36 -5.85 14.79
C GLY A 18 4.26 -5.70 13.28
N GLY A 19 4.36 -4.50 12.72
CA GLY A 19 4.27 -4.26 11.27
C GLY A 19 2.88 -3.81 10.86
N CYS A 20 2.46 -4.15 9.63
CA CYS A 20 1.12 -3.79 9.14
C CYS A 20 0.05 -4.72 9.76
N PRO A 21 -0.95 -4.18 10.50
CA PRO A 21 -2.02 -4.99 11.06
C PRO A 21 -2.87 -5.70 10.01
N LEU A 22 -3.10 -5.06 8.85
CA LEU A 22 -3.87 -5.65 7.76
C LEU A 22 -3.18 -6.92 7.25
N LEU A 23 -1.88 -6.83 6.94
CA LEU A 23 -1.09 -7.98 6.50
C LEU A 23 -1.13 -9.12 7.51
N ASN A 24 -0.87 -8.81 8.79
CA ASN A 24 -0.82 -9.83 9.84
C ASN A 24 -2.16 -10.56 10.00
N VAL A 25 -3.28 -9.83 10.06
CA VAL A 25 -4.60 -10.45 10.21
C VAL A 25 -5.01 -11.20 8.95
N ALA A 26 -4.66 -10.70 7.76
CA ALA A 26 -5.00 -11.36 6.51
C ALA A 26 -4.41 -12.77 6.44
N ILE A 27 -3.15 -12.93 6.82
CA ILE A 27 -2.45 -14.23 6.80
C ILE A 27 -2.90 -15.16 7.94
N GLU A 28 -3.27 -14.63 9.10
CA GLU A 28 -3.71 -15.47 10.23
C GLU A 28 -5.17 -15.95 10.06
N ALA A 29 -6.03 -15.13 9.44
CA ALA A 29 -7.48 -15.34 9.45
C ALA A 29 -8.05 -16.00 8.19
N ASP A 30 -7.31 -16.06 7.08
CA ASP A 30 -7.82 -16.49 5.77
C ASP A 30 -8.50 -17.87 5.79
N ASP A 31 -7.86 -18.84 6.43
CA ASP A 31 -8.30 -20.24 6.50
C ASP A 31 -9.03 -20.60 7.80
N HIS A 32 -8.86 -19.81 8.86
CA HIS A 32 -9.25 -20.21 10.23
C HIS A 32 -10.35 -19.36 10.86
N SER A 33 -10.61 -18.15 10.35
CA SER A 33 -11.56 -17.23 10.98
C SER A 33 -12.33 -16.39 9.96
N PRO A 34 -13.51 -16.86 9.50
CA PRO A 34 -14.32 -16.14 8.50
C PRO A 34 -14.68 -14.71 8.92
N HIS A 35 -14.88 -14.47 10.22
CA HIS A 35 -15.19 -13.14 10.76
C HIS A 35 -14.00 -12.19 10.66
N LEU A 36 -12.81 -12.63 11.05
CA LEU A 36 -11.60 -11.82 10.94
C LEU A 36 -11.20 -11.61 9.47
N ARG A 37 -11.34 -12.64 8.62
CA ARG A 37 -11.15 -12.51 7.17
C ARG A 37 -12.04 -11.43 6.57
N LYS A 38 -13.33 -11.41 6.93
CA LYS A 38 -14.26 -10.37 6.45
C LYS A 38 -13.82 -8.96 6.89
N LYS A 39 -13.33 -8.81 8.11
CA LYS A 39 -12.78 -7.53 8.60
C LYS A 39 -11.53 -7.11 7.85
N ALA A 40 -10.56 -8.02 7.67
CA ALA A 40 -9.35 -7.77 6.91
C ALA A 40 -9.67 -7.35 5.46
N HIS A 41 -10.58 -8.07 4.79
CA HIS A 41 -11.06 -7.71 3.46
C HIS A 41 -11.70 -6.32 3.43
N THR A 42 -12.52 -5.98 4.42
CA THR A 42 -13.14 -4.64 4.50
C THR A 42 -12.08 -3.55 4.61
N ILE A 43 -11.05 -3.76 5.42
CA ILE A 43 -9.94 -2.82 5.57
C ILE A 43 -9.14 -2.68 4.26
N LEU A 44 -8.88 -3.80 3.57
CA LEU A 44 -8.22 -3.80 2.26
C LEU A 44 -9.00 -2.96 1.23
N GLU A 45 -10.32 -3.15 1.14
CA GLU A 45 -11.16 -2.39 0.21
C GLU A 45 -11.14 -0.89 0.55
N VAL A 46 -11.26 -0.51 1.83
CA VAL A 46 -11.17 0.89 2.26
C VAL A 46 -9.82 1.52 1.87
N LEU A 47 -8.72 0.77 2.04
CA LEU A 47 -7.39 1.23 1.64
C LEU A 47 -7.29 1.42 0.12
N LYS A 48 -7.83 0.47 -0.66
CA LYS A 48 -7.87 0.52 -2.12
C LYS A 48 -8.70 1.71 -2.62
N GLU A 49 -9.90 1.90 -2.10
CA GLU A 49 -10.78 3.04 -2.39
C GLU A 49 -10.11 4.38 -2.05
N SER A 50 -9.37 4.44 -0.94
CA SER A 50 -8.62 5.63 -0.54
C SER A 50 -7.56 6.01 -1.58
N ILE A 51 -6.80 5.03 -2.10
CA ILE A 51 -5.80 5.29 -3.14
C ILE A 51 -6.47 5.66 -4.47
N VAL A 52 -7.54 4.96 -4.87
CA VAL A 52 -8.31 5.31 -6.08
C VAL A 52 -8.85 6.75 -6.00
N THR A 53 -9.29 7.18 -4.83
CA THR A 53 -9.73 8.56 -4.58
C THR A 53 -8.58 9.56 -4.75
N ILE A 54 -7.40 9.27 -4.19
CA ILE A 54 -6.20 10.10 -4.38
C ILE A 54 -5.83 10.22 -5.86
N LEU A 55 -5.83 9.10 -6.60
CA LEU A 55 -5.52 9.10 -8.04
C LEU A 55 -6.59 9.87 -8.84
N SER A 56 -7.86 9.73 -8.49
CA SER A 56 -8.96 10.47 -9.13
C SER A 56 -8.81 11.98 -8.92
N ASN A 57 -8.45 12.42 -7.72
CA ASN A 57 -8.16 13.82 -7.42
C ASN A 57 -6.96 14.31 -8.24
N GLY A 58 -5.90 13.51 -8.36
CA GLY A 58 -4.74 13.84 -9.20
C GLY A 58 -5.14 14.09 -10.67
N ILE A 59 -6.05 13.30 -11.23
CA ILE A 59 -6.61 13.55 -12.58
C ILE A 59 -7.44 14.84 -12.60
N GLN A 60 -8.34 15.01 -11.63
CA GLN A 60 -9.24 16.17 -11.56
C GLN A 60 -8.46 17.50 -11.49
N PHE A 61 -7.36 17.53 -10.74
CA PHE A 61 -6.52 18.72 -10.58
C PHE A 61 -5.37 18.80 -11.60
N GLY A 62 -5.36 17.95 -12.63
CA GLY A 62 -4.38 18.01 -13.71
C GLY A 62 -2.95 17.62 -13.30
N GLN A 63 -2.80 16.86 -12.21
CA GLN A 63 -1.51 16.33 -11.74
C GLN A 63 -1.16 14.99 -12.41
N LEU A 64 -2.16 14.22 -12.82
CA LEU A 64 -2.02 12.89 -13.43
C LEU A 64 -2.70 12.83 -14.81
N LYS A 65 -2.19 11.95 -15.69
CA LYS A 65 -2.78 11.66 -17.00
C LYS A 65 -4.22 11.17 -16.88
N LYS A 66 -5.10 11.62 -17.79
CA LYS A 66 -6.55 11.34 -17.72
C LYS A 66 -6.94 9.87 -17.88
N ASN A 67 -6.12 9.06 -18.56
CA ASN A 67 -6.47 7.70 -18.98
C ASN A 67 -5.72 6.61 -18.20
N ILE A 68 -5.30 6.89 -16.97
CA ILE A 68 -4.66 5.89 -16.11
C ILE A 68 -5.71 4.91 -15.57
N ASP A 69 -5.31 3.66 -15.41
CA ASP A 69 -6.11 2.64 -14.72
C ASP A 69 -5.86 2.76 -13.20
N LYS A 70 -6.77 3.45 -12.50
CA LYS A 70 -6.59 3.79 -11.08
C LYS A 70 -6.61 2.55 -10.19
N GLU A 71 -7.45 1.59 -10.53
CA GLU A 71 -7.64 0.34 -9.82
C GLU A 71 -6.39 -0.55 -9.95
N TYR A 72 -5.78 -0.57 -11.14
CA TYR A 72 -4.47 -1.19 -11.36
C TYR A 72 -3.40 -0.56 -10.47
N TYR A 73 -3.23 0.77 -10.53
CA TYR A 73 -2.20 1.45 -9.73
C TYR A 73 -2.43 1.28 -8.23
N ALA A 74 -3.67 1.38 -7.75
CA ALA A 74 -4.00 1.16 -6.35
C ALA A 74 -3.59 -0.26 -5.90
N THR A 75 -3.90 -1.28 -6.72
CA THR A 75 -3.54 -2.67 -6.44
C THR A 75 -2.02 -2.86 -6.39
N VAL A 76 -1.30 -2.35 -7.39
CA VAL A 76 0.17 -2.45 -7.47
C VAL A 76 0.83 -1.75 -6.29
N ILE A 77 0.38 -0.56 -5.92
CA ILE A 77 0.92 0.22 -4.79
C ILE A 77 0.75 -0.56 -3.48
N ILE A 78 -0.47 -1.03 -3.17
CA ILE A 78 -0.74 -1.77 -1.92
C ILE A 78 0.09 -3.05 -1.87
N ALA A 79 0.02 -3.88 -2.92
CA ALA A 79 0.71 -5.16 -2.95
C ALA A 79 2.23 -5.00 -2.78
N SER A 80 2.81 -4.00 -3.46
CA SER A 80 4.25 -3.73 -3.36
C SER A 80 4.64 -3.28 -1.96
N LEU A 81 3.88 -2.37 -1.34
CA LEU A 81 4.19 -1.85 -0.02
C LEU A 81 4.02 -2.91 1.08
N GLU A 82 2.95 -3.69 1.06
CA GLU A 82 2.74 -4.77 2.04
C GLU A 82 3.81 -5.86 1.92
N GLY A 83 4.17 -6.25 0.70
CA GLY A 83 5.28 -7.18 0.46
C GLY A 83 6.63 -6.64 0.94
N ALA A 84 6.90 -5.35 0.72
CA ALA A 84 8.14 -4.73 1.17
C ALA A 84 8.21 -4.57 2.69
N ILE A 85 7.07 -4.30 3.36
CA ILE A 85 6.97 -4.33 4.82
C ILE A 85 7.30 -5.74 5.32
N MET A 86 6.70 -6.78 4.73
CA MET A 86 6.97 -8.17 5.09
C MET A 86 8.47 -8.49 4.99
N MET A 87 9.08 -8.22 3.84
CA MET A 87 10.50 -8.51 3.59
C MET A 87 11.42 -7.73 4.54
N SER A 88 11.15 -6.44 4.74
CA SER A 88 11.93 -5.59 5.63
C SER A 88 11.88 -6.08 7.09
N LYS A 89 10.69 -6.50 7.55
CA LYS A 89 10.49 -7.02 8.90
C LYS A 89 11.18 -8.38 9.10
N LEU A 90 11.10 -9.26 8.10
CA LEU A 90 11.75 -10.57 8.12
C LEU A 90 13.29 -10.43 8.15
N SER A 91 13.82 -9.57 7.28
CA SER A 91 15.26 -9.35 7.12
C SER A 91 15.86 -8.40 8.17
N LYS A 92 15.03 -7.74 8.98
CA LYS A 92 15.42 -6.72 9.98
C LYS A 92 16.23 -5.56 9.39
N THR A 93 15.88 -5.15 8.17
CA THR A 93 16.49 -4.03 7.44
C THR A 93 15.41 -3.26 6.71
N ASN A 94 15.62 -1.97 6.46
CA ASN A 94 14.68 -1.13 5.73
C ASN A 94 14.91 -1.14 4.22
N SER A 95 15.87 -1.93 3.73
CA SER A 95 16.29 -1.92 2.32
C SER A 95 15.13 -2.21 1.36
N ASP A 96 14.29 -3.19 1.66
CA ASP A 96 13.23 -3.62 0.75
C ASP A 96 12.14 -2.54 0.62
N ILE A 97 11.71 -1.94 1.74
CA ILE A 97 10.74 -0.84 1.71
C ILE A 97 11.30 0.40 1.00
N GLN A 98 12.59 0.72 1.19
CA GLN A 98 13.24 1.84 0.50
C GLN A 98 13.33 1.61 -1.02
N ILE A 99 13.64 0.40 -1.45
CA ILE A 99 13.67 0.01 -2.87
C ILE A 99 12.28 0.17 -3.48
N ILE A 100 11.24 -0.35 -2.80
CA ILE A 100 9.87 -0.28 -3.31
C ILE A 100 9.33 1.15 -3.33
N ILE A 101 9.60 1.97 -2.32
CA ILE A 101 9.25 3.40 -2.34
C ILE A 101 9.89 4.07 -3.56
N SER A 102 11.19 3.86 -3.78
CA SER A 102 11.91 4.42 -4.93
C SER A 102 11.35 3.94 -6.28
N HIS A 103 10.91 2.68 -6.35
CA HIS A 103 10.26 2.13 -7.54
C HIS A 103 8.89 2.78 -7.78
N LEU A 104 8.03 2.83 -6.76
CA LEU A 104 6.69 3.40 -6.88
C LEU A 104 6.72 4.91 -7.20
N GLU A 105 7.72 5.64 -6.74
CA GLU A 105 7.95 7.04 -7.15
C GLU A 105 8.21 7.16 -8.65
N LYS A 106 9.00 6.26 -9.24
CA LYS A 106 9.25 6.24 -10.69
C LYS A 106 7.97 5.89 -11.45
N VAL A 107 7.23 4.88 -10.99
CA VAL A 107 5.94 4.47 -11.57
C VAL A 107 4.94 5.63 -11.55
N ILE A 108 4.88 6.41 -10.47
CA ILE A 108 4.00 7.58 -10.40
C ILE A 108 4.46 8.68 -11.37
N LYS A 109 5.76 8.95 -11.47
CA LYS A 109 6.30 9.93 -12.45
C LYS A 109 5.93 9.58 -13.89
N GLU A 110 5.86 8.29 -14.23
CA GLU A 110 5.44 7.85 -15.57
C GLU A 110 3.98 8.20 -15.90
N ILE A 111 3.15 8.48 -14.89
CA ILE A 111 1.73 8.82 -15.05
C ILE A 111 1.37 10.27 -14.70
N GLU A 112 2.36 11.10 -14.36
CA GLU A 112 2.18 12.55 -14.20
C GLU A 112 1.81 13.21 -15.55
N ALA A 113 1.02 14.30 -15.48
CA ALA A 113 0.51 15.03 -16.64
C ALA A 113 1.52 15.98 -17.29
#